data_AF-A0A7J6RJF8-F1
#
_entry.id   AF-A0A7J6RJF8-F1
#
_cell.length_a   1.000
_cell.length_b   1.000
_cell.length_c   1.000
_cell.angle_alpha   90.00
_cell.angle_beta   90.00
_cell.angle_gamma   90.00
#
_symmetry.space_group_name_H-M   'P 1'
#
loop_
_entity.id
_entity.type
_entity.pdbx_description
1 polymer ?
#
loop_
_entity_poly.entity_id
_entity_poly.type
_entity_poly.pdbx_seq_one_letter_code
_entity_poly.pdbx_strand_id
1 'polypeptide(L)'
;MSATSQVVDGVPKEATSTAQSDIFSLRNIAGGATLAAVSGALAYSLVLKRANLDSSTNRQEVKLGPPVQRQSHEDPEVLKALAATRTSHMKAYDGATAASYVAYHLSDSVFIYPITPSTPLGENCDQWSAAGEKNAYGQVTVVKQMQSEAGVAGALHGSLAAGGLSSTFTASQGLLLMIPNMYKIAGELLPCVFHVPARAVAGQALSIFGDHSDIMAIRQTGWAILCASTVQECMDMSLAAHIATLKSRVPFVHFFDGFRTSHEIQKINDMTTEQLEL
;
A
#
# COMPACT_ATOMS: atom_id res chain seq x y z
N MET A 1 -59.13 17.15 -49.35
CA MET A 1 -59.85 17.92 -48.32
C MET A 1 -58.83 18.44 -47.33
N SER A 2 -58.73 19.77 -47.26
CA SER A 2 -57.95 20.55 -46.30
C SER A 2 -58.58 20.47 -44.90
N ALA A 3 -57.75 20.55 -43.84
CA ALA A 3 -57.98 21.23 -42.55
C ALA A 3 -57.10 20.59 -41.45
N THR A 4 -55.92 21.15 -41.13
CA THR A 4 -55.59 22.09 -40.03
C THR A 4 -55.12 21.45 -38.73
N SER A 5 -53.81 21.62 -38.46
CA SER A 5 -53.20 22.16 -37.22
C SER A 5 -53.78 21.77 -35.86
N GLN A 6 -52.95 21.16 -35.01
CA GLN A 6 -52.61 21.75 -33.72
C GLN A 6 -51.23 21.29 -33.22
N VAL A 7 -50.46 22.28 -32.80
CA VAL A 7 -49.15 22.26 -32.14
C VAL A 7 -49.29 21.66 -30.76
N VAL A 8 -48.42 20.72 -30.38
CA VAL A 8 -47.98 20.55 -28.99
C VAL A 8 -46.48 20.24 -29.00
N ASP A 9 -45.75 21.22 -28.47
CA ASP A 9 -44.32 21.24 -28.20
C ASP A 9 -43.88 20.20 -27.15
N GLY A 10 -42.58 19.87 -27.17
CA GLY A 10 -41.86 19.57 -25.93
C GLY A 10 -41.29 18.16 -25.78
N VAL A 11 -40.19 17.90 -26.47
CA VAL A 11 -39.16 16.94 -26.00
C VAL A 11 -38.52 17.54 -24.74
N PRO A 12 -38.49 16.86 -23.58
CA PRO A 12 -37.70 17.35 -22.45
C PRO A 12 -36.22 17.10 -22.73
N LYS A 13 -35.51 18.17 -23.10
CA LYS A 13 -34.06 18.29 -22.96
C LYS A 13 -33.73 18.65 -21.51
N GLU A 14 -32.66 18.04 -21.00
CA GLU A 14 -31.76 18.55 -19.97
C GLU A 14 -32.37 18.89 -18.59
N ALA A 15 -32.26 17.93 -17.67
CA ALA A 15 -32.21 18.20 -16.25
C ALA A 15 -30.94 19.01 -15.92
N THR A 16 -31.08 20.33 -15.78
CA THR A 16 -30.14 21.20 -15.08
C THR A 16 -30.88 21.87 -13.94
N SER A 17 -30.16 22.10 -12.83
CA SER A 17 -30.62 22.73 -11.57
C SER A 17 -31.13 21.82 -10.45
N THR A 18 -30.26 20.96 -9.90
CA THR A 18 -30.30 20.54 -8.48
C THR A 18 -28.93 20.64 -7.79
N ALA A 19 -28.02 21.49 -8.29
CA ALA A 19 -26.68 21.66 -7.72
C ALA A 19 -26.59 22.73 -6.60
N GLN A 20 -27.69 23.07 -5.93
CA GLN A 20 -27.70 24.14 -4.92
C GLN A 20 -28.33 23.79 -3.57
N SER A 21 -28.79 22.55 -3.34
CA SER A 21 -29.34 22.12 -2.04
C SER A 21 -28.40 21.29 -1.17
N ASP A 22 -27.26 20.81 -1.68
CA ASP A 22 -26.47 19.79 -0.96
C ASP A 22 -25.22 20.32 -0.23
N ILE A 23 -25.04 21.65 -0.20
CA ILE A 23 -23.88 22.28 0.46
C ILE A 23 -24.04 22.36 2.00
N PHE A 24 -25.19 21.99 2.57
CA PHE A 24 -25.45 22.18 4.01
C PHE A 24 -25.58 20.89 4.87
N SER A 25 -25.29 19.70 4.33
CA SER A 25 -25.44 18.43 5.09
C SER A 25 -24.13 17.75 5.53
N LEU A 26 -22.96 18.16 5.03
CA LEU A 26 -21.68 17.50 5.35
C LEU A 26 -20.96 18.08 6.58
N ARG A 27 -21.68 18.25 7.69
CA ARG A 27 -21.07 18.72 8.95
C ARG A 27 -21.08 17.72 10.10
N ASN A 28 -21.48 16.46 9.89
CA ASN A 28 -21.60 15.50 10.99
C ASN A 28 -21.15 14.04 10.70
N ILE A 29 -20.21 13.83 9.77
CA ILE A 29 -19.51 12.54 9.65
C ILE A 29 -18.02 12.82 9.41
N ALA A 30 -17.33 13.27 10.45
CA ALA A 30 -15.88 13.41 10.46
C ALA A 30 -15.35 12.92 11.82
N GLY A 31 -15.39 11.60 11.99
CA GLY A 31 -14.75 10.89 13.10
C GLY A 31 -13.40 10.33 12.66
N GLY A 32 -12.32 11.00 13.06
CA GLY A 32 -11.07 10.37 13.49
C GLY A 32 -10.06 9.80 12.47
N ALA A 33 -10.46 9.25 11.31
CA ALA A 33 -9.53 8.38 10.56
C ALA A 33 -8.80 9.01 9.35
N THR A 34 -9.14 10.23 8.92
CA THR A 34 -8.70 10.72 7.59
C THR A 34 -7.49 11.67 7.59
N LEU A 35 -6.91 12.03 8.74
CA LEU A 35 -5.86 13.07 8.78
C LEU A 35 -4.42 12.57 8.61
N ALA A 36 -4.11 11.32 8.93
CA ALA A 36 -2.72 10.83 8.88
C ALA A 36 -2.22 10.59 7.43
N ALA A 37 -3.11 10.18 6.52
CA ALA A 37 -2.74 9.87 5.13
C ALA A 37 -2.56 11.12 4.25
N VAL A 38 -2.97 12.31 4.70
CA VAL A 38 -2.88 13.56 3.92
C VAL A 38 -1.56 14.32 4.19
N SER A 39 -0.93 14.09 5.35
CA SER A 39 0.30 14.80 5.75
C SER A 39 1.52 14.42 4.90
N GLY A 40 1.68 13.14 4.53
CA GLY A 40 2.80 12.67 3.70
C GLY A 40 2.72 13.10 2.23
N ALA A 41 1.51 13.08 1.64
CA ALA A 41 1.30 13.43 0.23
C ALA A 41 1.44 14.94 -0.04
N LEU A 42 1.04 15.80 0.92
CA LEU A 42 1.22 17.24 0.78
C LEU A 42 2.71 17.65 0.87
N ALA A 43 3.48 16.96 1.72
CA ALA A 43 4.91 17.22 1.88
C ALA A 43 5.70 16.97 0.59
N TYR A 44 5.33 15.93 -0.18
CA TYR A 44 5.97 15.63 -1.45
C TYR A 44 5.60 16.63 -2.57
N SER A 45 4.34 17.09 -2.63
CA SER A 45 3.92 18.07 -3.64
C SER A 45 4.50 19.48 -3.40
N LEU A 46 4.73 19.86 -2.14
CA LEU A 46 5.37 21.13 -1.76
C LEU A 46 6.88 21.15 -2.07
N VAL A 47 7.55 20.00 -1.99
CA VAL A 47 8.97 19.86 -2.37
C VAL A 47 9.13 19.95 -3.89
N LEU A 48 8.22 19.32 -4.66
CA LEU A 48 8.26 19.39 -6.13
C LEU A 48 7.88 20.77 -6.68
N LYS A 49 6.98 21.52 -6.03
CA LYS A 49 6.65 22.91 -6.42
C LYS A 49 7.80 23.91 -6.23
N ARG A 50 8.83 23.57 -5.44
CA ARG A 50 10.00 24.44 -5.22
C ARG A 50 11.17 24.19 -6.18
N ALA A 51 11.15 23.11 -6.96
CA ALA A 51 12.28 22.73 -7.82
C ALA A 51 12.29 23.39 -9.21
N ASN A 52 11.27 24.19 -9.56
CA ASN A 52 11.12 24.83 -10.88
C ASN A 52 11.26 26.36 -10.83
N LEU A 53 12.40 26.88 -10.34
CA LEU A 53 12.78 28.28 -10.55
C LEU A 53 14.27 28.40 -10.89
N ASP A 54 14.49 28.70 -12.17
CA ASP A 54 15.57 29.43 -12.82
C ASP A 54 17.02 29.32 -12.31
N SER A 55 17.79 28.69 -13.19
CA SER A 55 19.21 28.92 -13.40
C SER A 55 19.51 30.40 -13.72
N SER A 56 20.10 31.12 -12.76
CA SER A 56 21.16 32.13 -12.92
C SER A 56 21.07 33.21 -11.83
N THR A 57 21.83 33.08 -10.74
CA THR A 57 22.39 34.23 -9.99
C THR A 57 23.28 33.76 -8.83
N ASN A 58 24.50 34.29 -8.83
CA ASN A 58 25.38 34.58 -7.70
C ASN A 58 25.45 33.57 -6.52
N ARG A 59 26.61 32.90 -6.36
CA ARG A 59 26.94 32.13 -5.14
C ARG A 59 27.10 33.09 -3.96
N GLN A 60 26.02 33.35 -3.23
CA GLN A 60 26.10 33.74 -1.84
C GLN A 60 25.99 32.47 -1.00
N GLU A 61 26.93 32.28 -0.06
CA GLU A 61 26.83 31.22 0.95
C GLU A 61 25.50 31.37 1.68
N VAL A 62 24.56 30.47 1.41
CA VAL A 62 23.31 30.36 2.14
C VAL A 62 23.67 29.89 3.55
N LYS A 63 23.77 30.82 4.50
CA LYS A 63 23.80 30.47 5.91
C LYS A 63 22.50 29.72 6.21
N LEU A 64 22.58 28.41 6.43
CA LEU A 64 21.46 27.64 6.98
C LEU A 64 21.08 28.32 8.30
N GLY A 65 19.87 28.87 8.36
CA GLY A 65 19.27 29.25 9.63
C GLY A 65 19.17 28.04 10.56
N PRO A 66 18.99 28.25 11.87
CA PRO A 66 18.74 27.14 12.79
C PRO A 66 17.57 26.30 12.28
N PRO A 67 17.59 24.96 12.49
CA PRO A 67 16.55 24.07 12.00
C PRO A 67 15.18 24.59 12.45
N VAL A 68 14.29 24.82 11.48
CA VAL A 68 12.90 25.20 11.77
C VAL A 68 12.30 24.10 12.62
N GLN A 69 12.05 24.39 13.90
CA GLN A 69 11.31 23.48 14.76
C GLN A 69 9.90 23.33 14.18
N ARG A 70 9.67 22.25 13.45
CA ARG A 70 8.33 21.85 13.02
C ARG A 70 7.57 21.45 14.28
N GLN A 71 6.76 22.35 14.81
CA GLN A 71 5.75 21.97 15.78
C GLN A 71 4.78 21.03 15.05
N SER A 72 4.75 19.76 15.45
CA SER A 72 3.74 18.81 15.02
C SER A 72 2.39 19.37 15.50
N HIS A 73 1.61 19.94 14.59
CA HIS A 73 0.20 20.27 14.81
C HIS A 73 -0.63 18.97 14.83
N GLU A 74 -0.28 18.03 15.71
CA GLU A 74 -1.11 16.87 15.99
C GLU A 74 -1.86 17.17 17.29
N ASP A 75 -3.19 17.19 17.18
CA ASP A 75 -4.08 17.52 18.28
C ASP A 75 -3.83 16.55 19.46
N PRO A 76 -3.53 17.03 20.67
CA PRO A 76 -3.22 16.17 21.81
C PRO A 76 -4.35 15.20 22.17
N GLU A 77 -5.60 15.51 21.84
CA GLU A 77 -6.70 14.54 21.97
C GLU A 77 -6.63 13.41 20.95
N VAL A 78 -6.20 13.69 19.71
CA VAL A 78 -5.96 12.67 18.68
C VAL A 78 -4.80 11.78 19.07
N LEU A 79 -3.71 12.34 19.60
CA LEU A 79 -2.59 11.56 20.12
C LEU A 79 -2.99 10.68 21.31
N LYS A 80 -3.86 11.19 22.19
CA LYS A 80 -4.37 10.46 23.35
C LYS A 80 -5.37 9.38 22.95
N ALA A 81 -6.21 9.63 21.95
CA ALA A 81 -7.11 8.65 21.37
C ALA A 81 -6.32 7.55 20.64
N LEU A 82 -5.32 7.91 19.82
CA LEU A 82 -4.40 6.96 19.18
C LEU A 82 -3.63 6.14 20.21
N ALA A 83 -3.18 6.75 21.31
CA ALA A 83 -2.51 6.06 22.41
C ALA A 83 -3.45 5.11 23.18
N ALA A 84 -4.73 5.49 23.36
CA ALA A 84 -5.74 4.64 23.98
C ALA A 84 -6.12 3.45 23.08
N THR A 85 -6.34 3.70 21.79
CA THR A 85 -6.58 2.65 20.78
C THR A 85 -5.38 1.70 20.66
N ARG A 86 -4.15 2.19 20.87
CA ARG A 86 -2.92 1.38 20.91
C ARG A 86 -2.83 0.34 22.02
N THR A 87 -3.73 0.37 23.02
CA THR A 87 -3.63 -0.51 24.20
C THR A 87 -4.70 -1.59 24.28
N SER A 88 -5.75 -1.55 23.46
CA SER A 88 -6.91 -2.44 23.64
C SER A 88 -6.79 -3.82 22.98
N HIS A 89 -6.00 -3.99 21.91
CA HIS A 89 -5.86 -5.25 21.17
C HIS A 89 -4.41 -5.66 20.94
N MET A 90 -3.70 -5.97 22.01
CA MET A 90 -2.31 -6.43 21.89
C MET A 90 -2.22 -7.93 21.60
N LYS A 91 -1.56 -8.33 20.50
CA LYS A 91 -1.26 -9.74 20.17
C LYS A 91 0.23 -9.95 19.94
N ALA A 92 0.69 -11.18 20.14
CA ALA A 92 2.09 -11.56 19.88
C ALA A 92 2.21 -12.06 18.44
N TYR A 93 2.76 -11.24 17.55
CA TYR A 93 2.99 -11.56 16.14
C TYR A 93 4.48 -11.57 15.83
N ASP A 94 4.88 -12.28 14.78
CA ASP A 94 6.13 -12.01 14.08
C ASP A 94 5.91 -11.04 12.91
N GLY A 95 7.00 -10.51 12.34
CA GLY A 95 6.92 -9.57 11.22
C GLY A 95 6.25 -10.17 9.99
N ALA A 96 6.43 -11.47 9.74
CA ALA A 96 5.78 -12.19 8.65
C ALA A 96 4.25 -12.20 8.82
N THR A 97 3.74 -12.57 10.00
CA THR A 97 2.31 -12.61 10.30
C THR A 97 1.70 -11.21 10.27
N ALA A 98 2.40 -10.21 10.81
CA ALA A 98 1.93 -8.82 10.76
C ALA A 98 1.75 -8.30 9.33
N ALA A 99 2.72 -8.58 8.44
CA ALA A 99 2.63 -8.17 7.04
C ALA A 99 1.58 -8.99 6.26
N SER A 100 1.54 -10.32 6.46
CA SER A 100 0.61 -11.19 5.75
C SER A 100 -0.84 -10.92 6.15
N TYR A 101 -1.12 -10.57 7.41
CA TYR A 101 -2.46 -10.22 7.90
C TYR A 101 -3.07 -9.10 7.07
N VAL A 102 -2.36 -7.97 6.95
CA VAL A 102 -2.81 -6.83 6.14
C VAL A 102 -2.92 -7.21 4.66
N ALA A 103 -1.93 -7.92 4.13
CA ALA A 103 -1.92 -8.33 2.72
C ALA A 103 -3.12 -9.21 2.36
N TYR A 104 -3.49 -10.13 3.25
CA TYR A 104 -4.64 -11.02 3.08
C TYR A 104 -5.94 -10.23 3.07
N HIS A 105 -6.15 -9.35 4.05
CA HIS A 105 -7.41 -8.62 4.21
C HIS A 105 -7.60 -7.49 3.18
N LEU A 106 -6.55 -7.00 2.53
CA LEU A 106 -6.63 -5.93 1.51
C LEU A 106 -6.44 -6.42 0.07
N SER A 107 -6.38 -7.73 -0.17
CA SER A 107 -6.26 -8.29 -1.53
C SER A 107 -7.44 -9.20 -1.86
N ASP A 108 -7.81 -9.25 -3.13
CA ASP A 108 -8.73 -10.25 -3.69
C ASP A 108 -8.01 -11.57 -3.97
N SER A 109 -6.72 -11.48 -4.35
CA SER A 109 -5.89 -12.63 -4.67
C SER A 109 -4.44 -12.44 -4.22
N VAL A 110 -3.83 -13.56 -3.84
CA VAL A 110 -2.41 -13.61 -3.46
C VAL A 110 -1.75 -14.74 -4.21
N PHE A 111 -0.80 -14.38 -5.08
CA PHE A 111 -0.02 -15.36 -5.84
C PHE A 111 1.28 -15.62 -5.10
N ILE A 112 1.63 -16.89 -4.88
CA ILE A 112 2.77 -17.26 -4.03
C ILE A 112 3.70 -18.26 -4.69
N TYR A 113 4.96 -18.23 -4.25
CA TYR A 113 5.93 -19.28 -4.46
C TYR A 113 6.85 -19.35 -3.23
N PRO A 114 7.15 -20.54 -2.68
CA PRO A 114 7.88 -20.64 -1.43
C PRO A 114 9.36 -20.28 -1.61
N ILE A 115 9.82 -19.29 -0.83
CA ILE A 115 11.25 -18.93 -0.72
C ILE A 115 11.53 -18.40 0.69
N THR A 116 12.53 -18.95 1.39
CA THR A 116 12.91 -18.48 2.73
C THR A 116 13.51 -17.06 2.66
N PRO A 117 13.22 -16.12 3.57
CA PRO A 117 12.36 -16.22 4.75
C PRO A 117 10.91 -15.73 4.53
N SER A 118 10.42 -15.69 3.28
CA SER A 118 9.07 -15.20 2.97
C SER A 118 7.99 -16.29 2.92
N THR A 119 8.36 -17.57 2.93
CA THR A 119 7.41 -18.69 2.93
C THR A 119 6.30 -18.59 3.98
N PRO A 120 6.58 -18.20 5.26
CA PRO A 120 5.53 -18.12 6.28
C PRO A 120 4.40 -17.14 5.92
N LEU A 121 4.68 -16.07 5.16
CA LEU A 121 3.65 -15.12 4.74
C LEU A 121 2.60 -15.78 3.83
N GLY A 122 3.06 -16.60 2.88
CA GLY A 122 2.18 -17.33 1.97
C GLY A 122 1.41 -18.44 2.67
N GLU A 123 2.06 -19.16 3.59
CA GLU A 123 1.43 -20.21 4.40
C GLU A 123 0.33 -19.66 5.30
N ASN A 124 0.56 -18.50 5.94
CA ASN A 124 -0.47 -17.83 6.74
C ASN A 124 -1.71 -17.48 5.89
N CYS A 125 -1.50 -16.89 4.71
CA CYS A 125 -2.61 -16.57 3.81
C CYS A 125 -3.35 -17.81 3.32
N ASP A 126 -2.64 -18.89 2.99
CA ASP A 126 -3.23 -20.15 2.54
C ASP A 126 -4.09 -20.78 3.64
N GLN A 127 -3.60 -20.75 4.90
CA GLN A 127 -4.36 -21.22 6.07
C GLN A 127 -5.64 -20.41 6.29
N TRP A 128 -5.59 -19.08 6.23
CA TRP A 128 -6.77 -18.23 6.38
C TRP A 128 -7.77 -18.43 5.23
N SER A 129 -7.28 -18.56 3.99
CA SER A 129 -8.10 -18.90 2.83
C SER A 129 -8.79 -20.25 2.99
N ALA A 130 -8.07 -21.27 3.47
CA ALA A 130 -8.63 -22.61 3.69
C ALA A 130 -9.65 -22.64 4.83
N ALA A 131 -9.47 -21.79 5.84
CA ALA A 131 -10.42 -21.59 6.93
C ALA A 131 -11.69 -20.80 6.52
N GLY A 132 -11.70 -20.22 5.31
CA GLY A 132 -12.80 -19.40 4.82
C GLY A 132 -12.88 -18.03 5.49
N GLU A 133 -11.76 -17.53 6.03
CA GLU A 133 -11.65 -16.19 6.58
C GLU A 133 -11.96 -15.15 5.50
N LYS A 134 -12.65 -14.08 5.88
CA LYS A 134 -13.05 -13.03 4.94
C LYS A 134 -12.07 -11.86 4.98
N ASN A 135 -11.76 -11.33 3.81
CA ASN A 135 -11.06 -10.07 3.64
C ASN A 135 -11.97 -8.87 3.98
N ALA A 136 -11.43 -7.65 3.95
CA ALA A 136 -12.17 -6.42 4.25
C ALA A 136 -13.31 -6.14 3.25
N TYR A 137 -13.38 -6.89 2.14
CA TYR A 137 -14.44 -6.79 1.13
C TYR A 137 -15.50 -7.90 1.26
N GLY A 138 -15.44 -8.69 2.34
CA GLY A 138 -16.40 -9.75 2.65
C GLY A 138 -16.24 -11.02 1.80
N GLN A 139 -15.13 -11.15 1.07
CA GLN A 139 -14.80 -12.30 0.22
C GLN A 139 -13.62 -13.10 0.78
N VAL A 140 -13.48 -14.37 0.40
CA VAL A 140 -12.29 -15.16 0.76
C VAL A 140 -11.19 -14.86 -0.25
N THR A 141 -10.04 -14.40 0.22
CA THR A 141 -8.89 -14.07 -0.63
C THR A 141 -8.38 -15.32 -1.34
N VAL A 142 -8.28 -15.28 -2.67
CA VAL A 142 -7.82 -16.42 -3.47
C VAL A 142 -6.31 -16.55 -3.39
N VAL A 143 -5.83 -17.61 -2.73
CA VAL A 143 -4.39 -17.92 -2.66
C VAL A 143 -4.04 -18.95 -3.73
N LYS A 144 -3.04 -18.65 -4.57
CA LYS A 144 -2.59 -19.58 -5.62
C LYS A 144 -1.08 -19.69 -5.70
N GLN A 145 -0.59 -20.91 -5.54
CA GLN A 145 0.81 -21.22 -5.77
C GLN A 145 1.11 -21.39 -7.27
N MET A 146 2.19 -20.76 -7.73
CA MET A 146 2.67 -20.86 -9.12
C MET A 146 3.90 -21.78 -9.21
N GLN A 147 4.44 -21.96 -10.43
CA GLN A 147 5.61 -22.81 -10.68
C GLN A 147 6.96 -22.15 -10.38
N SER A 148 7.01 -20.81 -10.31
CA SER A 148 8.17 -20.00 -9.97
C SER A 148 7.75 -18.57 -9.64
N GLU A 149 8.63 -17.77 -9.05
CA GLU A 149 8.39 -16.34 -8.78
C GLU A 149 8.17 -15.53 -10.07
N ALA A 150 8.76 -15.94 -11.19
CA ALA A 150 8.46 -15.36 -12.49
C ALA A 150 6.99 -15.63 -12.91
N GLY A 151 6.49 -16.85 -12.63
CA GLY A 151 5.09 -17.21 -12.83
C GLY A 151 4.14 -16.44 -11.92
N VAL A 152 4.53 -16.23 -10.66
CA VAL A 152 3.84 -15.36 -9.71
C VAL A 152 3.71 -13.94 -10.25
N ALA A 153 4.81 -13.34 -10.71
CA ALA A 153 4.78 -11.96 -11.20
C ALA A 153 3.92 -11.81 -12.46
N GLY A 154 3.91 -12.80 -13.35
CA GLY A 154 3.04 -12.80 -14.54
C GLY A 154 1.55 -12.98 -14.18
N ALA A 155 1.22 -13.88 -13.26
CA ALA A 155 -0.15 -14.08 -12.79
C ALA A 155 -0.68 -12.83 -12.07
N LEU A 156 0.15 -12.23 -11.22
CA LEU A 156 -0.15 -10.98 -10.53
C LEU A 156 -0.38 -9.84 -11.53
N HIS A 157 0.49 -9.67 -12.53
CA HIS A 157 0.28 -8.68 -13.59
C HIS A 157 -1.06 -8.88 -14.32
N GLY A 158 -1.38 -10.13 -14.70
CA GLY A 158 -2.65 -10.44 -15.36
C GLY A 158 -3.88 -10.15 -14.49
N SER A 159 -3.82 -10.46 -13.20
CA SER A 159 -4.89 -10.18 -12.25
C SER A 159 -5.13 -8.67 -12.07
N LEU A 160 -4.06 -7.89 -11.92
CA LEU A 160 -4.14 -6.44 -11.81
C LEU A 160 -4.71 -5.80 -13.09
N ALA A 161 -4.29 -6.27 -14.26
CA ALA A 161 -4.79 -5.80 -15.54
C ALA A 161 -6.29 -6.13 -15.74
N ALA A 162 -6.78 -7.21 -15.13
CA ALA A 162 -8.20 -7.57 -15.10
C ALA A 162 -9.02 -6.77 -14.05
N GLY A 163 -8.36 -5.93 -13.24
CA GLY A 163 -9.01 -5.08 -12.24
C GLY A 163 -9.10 -5.66 -10.84
N GLY A 164 -8.44 -6.79 -10.56
CA GLY A 164 -8.38 -7.35 -9.21
C GLY A 164 -7.29 -6.70 -8.36
N LEU A 165 -7.47 -6.69 -7.03
CA LEU A 165 -6.42 -6.31 -6.09
C LEU A 165 -5.57 -7.51 -5.74
N SER A 166 -4.29 -7.47 -6.08
CA SER A 166 -3.38 -8.60 -5.91
C SER A 166 -2.10 -8.24 -5.18
N SER A 167 -1.66 -9.16 -4.31
CA SER A 167 -0.40 -9.06 -3.58
C SER A 167 0.45 -10.31 -3.75
N THR A 168 1.72 -10.22 -3.38
CA THR A 168 2.61 -11.38 -3.33
C THR A 168 3.69 -11.23 -2.25
N PHE A 169 4.33 -12.37 -1.96
CA PHE A 169 5.42 -12.52 -1.01
C PHE A 169 6.62 -13.11 -1.72
N THR A 170 7.79 -12.50 -1.56
CA THR A 170 9.03 -13.01 -2.14
C THR A 170 10.26 -12.49 -1.38
N ALA A 171 11.44 -12.99 -1.73
CA ALA A 171 12.72 -12.54 -1.19
C ALA A 171 13.87 -12.90 -2.15
N SER A 172 14.99 -12.19 -2.08
CA SER A 172 16.25 -12.58 -2.73
C SER A 172 16.09 -12.94 -4.21
N GLN A 173 16.40 -14.18 -4.59
CA GLN A 173 16.39 -14.67 -5.96
C GLN A 173 14.99 -14.64 -6.56
N GLY A 174 13.97 -14.87 -5.74
CA GLY A 174 12.59 -14.78 -6.15
C GLY A 174 12.24 -13.37 -6.62
N LEU A 175 12.66 -12.35 -5.88
CA LEU A 175 12.44 -10.96 -6.26
C LEU A 175 13.15 -10.62 -7.58
N LEU A 176 14.36 -11.13 -7.81
CA LEU A 176 15.08 -10.92 -9.08
C LEU A 176 14.32 -11.50 -10.28
N LEU A 177 13.65 -12.64 -10.11
CA LEU A 177 12.82 -13.25 -11.15
C LEU A 177 11.55 -12.44 -11.46
N MET A 178 11.12 -11.57 -10.54
CA MET A 178 9.97 -10.69 -10.74
C MET A 178 10.32 -9.38 -11.49
N ILE A 179 11.60 -8.97 -11.55
CA ILE A 179 12.05 -7.69 -12.13
C ILE A 179 11.44 -7.38 -13.51
N PRO A 180 11.40 -8.31 -14.49
CA PRO A 180 10.83 -8.01 -15.80
C PRO A 180 9.36 -7.57 -15.73
N ASN A 181 8.56 -8.24 -14.89
CA ASN A 181 7.15 -7.89 -14.67
C ASN A 181 7.00 -6.63 -13.82
N MET A 182 7.93 -6.36 -12.90
CA MET A 182 7.92 -5.12 -12.12
C MET A 182 7.94 -3.88 -13.03
N TYR A 183 8.76 -3.87 -14.08
CA TYR A 183 8.77 -2.79 -15.07
C TYR A 183 7.41 -2.63 -15.79
N LYS A 184 6.77 -3.75 -16.14
CA LYS A 184 5.46 -3.75 -16.81
C LYS A 184 4.36 -3.20 -15.90
N ILE A 185 4.29 -3.69 -14.66
CA ILE A 185 3.31 -3.27 -13.65
C ILE A 185 3.46 -1.77 -13.36
N ALA A 186 4.69 -1.28 -13.15
CA ALA A 186 4.94 0.14 -12.92
C ALA A 186 4.62 1.00 -14.16
N GLY A 187 4.99 0.54 -15.36
CA GLY A 187 4.70 1.24 -16.61
C GLY A 187 3.20 1.35 -16.91
N GLU A 188 2.39 0.41 -16.44
CA GLU A 188 0.93 0.40 -16.60
C GLU A 188 0.19 1.08 -15.43
N LEU A 189 0.91 1.59 -14.43
CA LEU A 189 0.36 2.24 -13.23
C LEU A 189 -0.73 1.37 -12.57
N LEU A 190 -0.36 0.11 -12.33
CA LEU A 190 -1.22 -0.88 -11.70
C LEU A 190 -0.96 -0.92 -10.19
N PRO A 191 -1.97 -0.65 -9.35
CA PRO A 191 -1.80 -0.59 -7.91
C PRO A 191 -1.65 -2.01 -7.33
N CYS A 192 -0.49 -2.29 -6.73
CA CYS A 192 -0.25 -3.52 -5.99
C CYS A 192 0.83 -3.35 -4.93
N VAL A 193 0.97 -4.35 -4.07
CA VAL A 193 2.00 -4.39 -3.03
C VAL A 193 2.75 -5.71 -3.03
N PHE A 194 4.08 -5.63 -3.08
CA PHE A 194 4.97 -6.75 -2.83
C PHE A 194 5.48 -6.66 -1.39
N HIS A 195 5.31 -7.73 -0.63
CA HIS A 195 5.82 -7.82 0.73
C HIS A 195 7.09 -8.67 0.74
N VAL A 196 8.22 -8.04 1.09
CA VAL A 196 9.55 -8.62 0.92
C VAL A 196 10.32 -8.65 2.23
N PRO A 197 10.43 -9.80 2.89
CA PRO A 197 11.48 -10.06 3.87
C PRO A 197 12.85 -10.02 3.17
N ALA A 198 13.53 -8.87 3.22
CA ALA A 198 14.75 -8.60 2.49
C ALA A 198 15.85 -9.60 2.86
N ARG A 199 16.48 -10.18 1.83
CA ARG A 199 17.43 -11.30 1.96
C ARG A 199 18.58 -11.16 0.96
N ALA A 200 19.76 -11.54 1.42
CA ALA A 200 20.97 -11.67 0.61
C ALA A 200 20.76 -12.34 -0.75
N VAL A 201 21.22 -11.69 -1.82
CA VAL A 201 21.38 -12.24 -3.16
C VAL A 201 22.60 -13.18 -3.17
N ALA A 202 22.47 -14.34 -3.81
CA ALA A 202 23.59 -15.27 -3.92
C ALA A 202 24.68 -14.67 -4.83
N GLY A 203 25.78 -14.25 -4.23
CA GLY A 203 27.00 -13.84 -4.92
C GLY A 203 28.00 -14.99 -4.98
N GLN A 204 29.02 -14.95 -4.13
CA GLN A 204 30.01 -16.03 -3.98
C GLN A 204 29.45 -17.30 -3.32
N ALA A 205 28.40 -17.14 -2.51
CA ALA A 205 27.74 -18.22 -1.78
C ALA A 205 26.26 -17.85 -1.55
N LEU A 206 25.42 -18.85 -1.32
CA LEU A 206 24.03 -18.67 -0.92
C LEU A 206 23.97 -18.20 0.54
N SER A 207 23.15 -17.19 0.81
CA SER A 207 22.75 -16.80 2.16
C SER A 207 21.23 -16.67 2.23
N ILE A 208 20.66 -17.25 3.28
CA ILE A 208 19.22 -17.12 3.59
C ILE A 208 18.93 -15.91 4.48
N PHE A 209 19.97 -15.27 5.03
CA PHE A 209 19.84 -14.21 6.03
C PHE A 209 19.61 -12.83 5.42
N GLY A 210 19.13 -11.91 6.25
CA GLY A 210 18.74 -10.57 5.85
C GLY A 210 19.91 -9.66 5.48
N ASP A 211 19.79 -9.06 4.30
CA ASP A 211 20.45 -7.81 3.89
C ASP A 211 19.54 -7.15 2.83
N HIS A 212 19.91 -5.99 2.29
CA HIS A 212 19.09 -5.25 1.33
C HIS A 212 19.53 -5.41 -0.13
N SER A 213 20.37 -6.40 -0.45
CA SER A 213 20.93 -6.55 -1.79
C SER A 213 19.84 -6.83 -2.85
N ASP A 214 18.79 -7.55 -2.48
CA ASP A 214 17.62 -7.82 -3.33
C ASP A 214 16.75 -6.59 -3.54
N ILE A 215 16.46 -5.83 -2.49
CA ILE A 215 15.73 -4.55 -2.56
C ILE A 215 16.51 -3.53 -3.40
N MET A 216 17.82 -3.44 -3.21
CA MET A 216 18.64 -2.51 -3.99
C MET A 216 18.71 -2.92 -5.48
N ALA A 217 18.51 -4.19 -5.82
CA ALA A 217 18.47 -4.66 -7.20
C ALA A 217 17.21 -4.24 -7.97
N ILE A 218 16.13 -3.84 -7.28
CA ILE A 218 14.86 -3.43 -7.90
C ILE A 218 14.65 -1.91 -7.93
N ARG A 219 15.54 -1.10 -7.35
CA ARG A 219 15.33 0.35 -7.15
C ARG A 219 15.03 1.13 -8.44
N GLN A 220 15.48 0.63 -9.58
CA GLN A 220 15.31 1.23 -10.90
C GLN A 220 14.02 0.79 -11.62
N THR A 221 13.20 -0.08 -11.03
CA THR A 221 12.00 -0.65 -11.68
C THR A 221 10.80 0.30 -11.71
N GLY A 222 10.89 1.47 -11.05
CA GLY A 222 9.81 2.46 -10.97
C GLY A 222 8.82 2.23 -9.82
N TRP A 223 9.14 1.34 -8.88
CA TRP A 223 8.32 1.04 -7.71
C TRP A 223 8.63 1.98 -6.55
N ALA A 224 7.61 2.31 -5.75
CA ALA A 224 7.81 2.93 -4.46
C ALA A 224 8.34 1.88 -3.47
N ILE A 225 9.35 2.23 -2.68
CA ILE A 225 9.99 1.31 -1.73
C ILE A 225 9.78 1.84 -0.32
N LEU A 226 9.12 1.06 0.54
CA LEU A 226 8.78 1.41 1.92
C LEU A 226 9.39 0.38 2.87
N CYS A 227 10.18 0.86 3.83
CA CYS A 227 10.86 0.03 4.82
C CYS A 227 10.09 -0.01 6.14
N ALA A 228 10.02 -1.18 6.78
CA ALA A 228 9.64 -1.34 8.18
C ALA A 228 10.82 -1.88 9.01
N SER A 229 11.10 -1.24 10.14
CA SER A 229 12.23 -1.56 11.01
C SER A 229 11.84 -2.39 12.23
N THR A 230 10.55 -2.45 12.57
CA THR A 230 10.01 -3.22 13.70
C THR A 230 8.80 -4.05 13.30
N VAL A 231 8.41 -5.02 14.12
CA VAL A 231 7.23 -5.87 13.85
C VAL A 231 5.94 -5.04 13.81
N GLN A 232 5.81 -4.02 14.66
CA GLN A 232 4.68 -3.09 14.60
C GLN A 232 4.68 -2.30 13.29
N GLU A 233 5.85 -1.78 12.90
CA GLU A 233 5.99 -1.06 11.64
C GLU A 233 5.69 -1.96 10.43
N CYS A 234 5.94 -3.27 10.50
CA CYS A 234 5.56 -4.19 9.43
C CYS A 234 4.04 -4.16 9.19
N MET A 235 3.24 -4.06 10.26
CA MET A 235 1.79 -3.95 10.13
C MET A 235 1.38 -2.58 9.60
N ASP A 236 1.89 -1.51 10.22
CA ASP A 236 1.52 -0.13 9.92
C ASP A 236 1.94 0.28 8.50
N MET A 237 3.16 -0.07 8.09
CA MET A 237 3.70 0.23 6.76
C MET A 237 3.08 -0.65 5.68
N SER A 238 2.68 -1.88 6.00
CA SER A 238 1.89 -2.71 5.07
C SER A 238 0.57 -2.01 4.73
N LEU A 239 -0.16 -1.52 5.73
CA LEU A 239 -1.40 -0.78 5.50
C LEU A 239 -1.16 0.50 4.72
N ALA A 240 -0.12 1.26 5.09
CA ALA A 240 0.23 2.48 4.39
C ALA A 240 0.55 2.23 2.91
N ALA A 241 1.27 1.16 2.59
CA ALA A 241 1.60 0.77 1.21
C ALA A 241 0.33 0.44 0.40
N HIS A 242 -0.60 -0.32 0.98
CA HIS A 242 -1.87 -0.67 0.34
C HIS A 242 -2.76 0.54 0.06
N ILE A 243 -2.88 1.47 1.01
CA ILE A 243 -3.65 2.70 0.82
C ILE A 243 -2.96 3.62 -0.21
N ALA A 244 -1.63 3.75 -0.11
CA ALA A 244 -0.86 4.63 -0.97
C ALA A 244 -0.84 4.13 -2.43
N THR A 245 -0.73 2.81 -2.66
CA THR A 245 -0.72 2.24 -4.01
C THR A 245 -2.04 2.51 -4.72
N LEU A 246 -3.18 2.37 -4.03
CA LEU A 246 -4.50 2.64 -4.59
C LEU A 246 -4.69 4.11 -4.99
N LYS A 247 -4.23 5.05 -4.15
CA LYS A 247 -4.36 6.49 -4.42
C LYS A 247 -3.38 7.02 -5.46
N SER A 248 -2.14 6.53 -5.43
CA SER A 248 -1.08 7.01 -6.32
C SER A 248 -1.02 6.29 -7.66
N ARG A 249 -1.62 5.09 -7.73
CA ARG A 249 -1.46 4.13 -8.83
C ARG A 249 -0.01 3.67 -9.07
N VAL A 250 0.89 3.97 -8.15
CA VAL A 250 2.29 3.52 -8.18
C VAL A 250 2.37 2.24 -7.37
N PRO A 251 2.94 1.15 -7.90
CA PRO A 251 3.09 -0.10 -7.15
C PRO A 251 4.15 0.03 -6.04
N PHE A 252 3.94 -0.67 -4.92
CA PHE A 252 4.78 -0.56 -3.71
C PHE A 252 5.51 -1.87 -3.40
N VAL A 253 6.77 -1.75 -3.01
CA VAL A 253 7.49 -2.80 -2.30
C VAL A 253 7.56 -2.40 -0.83
N HIS A 254 6.81 -3.10 0.02
CA HIS A 254 6.93 -3.02 1.46
C HIS A 254 7.94 -4.09 1.91
N PHE A 255 9.08 -3.66 2.44
CA PHE A 255 10.14 -4.57 2.86
C PHE A 255 10.53 -4.40 4.33
N PHE A 256 11.07 -5.47 4.90
CA PHE A 256 11.58 -5.52 6.27
C PHE A 256 12.66 -6.60 6.35
N ASP A 257 13.52 -6.55 7.36
CA ASP A 257 14.71 -7.39 7.39
C ASP A 257 14.37 -8.89 7.59
N GLY A 258 14.86 -9.72 6.66
CA GLY A 258 14.72 -11.18 6.74
C GLY A 258 15.36 -11.75 7.99
N PHE A 259 14.64 -12.63 8.69
CA PHE A 259 14.92 -13.16 10.03
C PHE A 259 14.92 -12.10 11.14
N ARG A 260 15.66 -11.01 10.97
CA ARG A 260 15.84 -9.99 12.02
C ARG A 260 14.51 -9.36 12.44
N THR A 261 13.64 -9.04 11.48
CA THR A 261 12.30 -8.48 11.74
C THR A 261 11.21 -9.48 11.35
N SER A 262 11.41 -10.24 10.27
CA SER A 262 10.37 -11.17 9.80
C SER A 262 10.04 -12.31 10.76
N HIS A 263 11.01 -12.76 11.56
CA HIS A 263 10.85 -13.86 12.54
C HIS A 263 11.02 -13.39 13.99
N GLU A 264 11.17 -12.09 14.22
CA GLU A 264 11.16 -11.54 15.57
C GLU A 264 9.72 -11.54 16.08
N ILE A 265 9.46 -12.17 17.22
CA ILE A 265 8.15 -12.16 17.87
C ILE A 265 8.10 -10.96 18.81
N GLN A 266 7.13 -10.08 18.58
CA GLN A 266 6.88 -8.91 19.41
C GLN A 266 5.40 -8.81 19.76
N LYS A 267 5.11 -8.26 20.95
CA LYS A 267 3.75 -7.88 21.32
C LYS A 267 3.41 -6.56 20.64
N ILE A 268 2.53 -6.60 19.65
CA ILE A 268 2.12 -5.45 18.83
C ILE A 268 0.65 -5.12 19.06
N ASN A 269 0.27 -3.89 18.73
CA ASN A 269 -1.13 -3.50 18.64
C ASN A 269 -1.70 -4.02 17.31
N ASP A 270 -2.60 -4.98 17.41
CA ASP A 270 -3.27 -5.62 16.28
C ASP A 270 -4.29 -4.66 15.65
N MET A 271 -4.47 -4.77 14.35
CA MET A 271 -5.53 -4.05 13.63
C MET A 271 -6.73 -4.98 13.49
N THR A 272 -7.94 -4.48 13.79
CA THR A 272 -9.15 -5.25 13.53
C THR A 272 -9.52 -5.17 12.06
N THR A 273 -10.22 -6.18 11.53
CA THR A 273 -10.71 -6.15 10.13
C THR A 273 -11.59 -4.92 9.87
N GLU A 274 -12.39 -4.49 10.86
CA GLU A 274 -13.19 -3.27 10.81
C GLU A 274 -12.33 -2.00 10.62
N GLN A 275 -11.11 -1.97 11.14
CA GLN A 275 -10.17 -0.86 10.93
C GLN A 275 -9.51 -0.90 9.55
N LEU A 276 -9.54 -2.06 8.87
CA LEU A 276 -9.03 -2.24 7.52
C LEU A 276 -10.08 -1.95 6.44
N GLU A 277 -11.37 -1.95 6.80
CA GLU A 277 -12.46 -1.47 5.94
C GLU A 277 -12.31 0.05 5.73
N LEU A 278 -11.87 0.46 4.54
CA LEU A 278 -11.67 1.87 4.15
C LEU A 278 -12.95 2.60 3.74
#